data_AF-A0A7X4Y3E9-F1
#
_entry.id   AF-A0A7X4Y3E9-F1
#
_cell.length_a   1.000
_cell.length_b   1.000
_cell.length_c   1.000
_cell.angle_alpha   90.00
_cell.angle_beta   90.00
_cell.angle_gamma   90.00
#
_symmetry.space_group_name_H-M   'P 1'
#
loop_
_entity.id
_entity.type
_entity.pdbx_description
1 polymer ?
#
loop_
_entity_poly.entity_id
_entity_poly.type
_entity_poly.pdbx_seq_one_letter_code
_entity_poly.pdbx_strand_id
1 'polypeptide(L)'
;MGRLIVLFLLFSAVALSQDLKESLKAFFEREGYVLKVEGNKVLVDVKDLKKGEELMLFREGKEIVHPITKRSVGKELEKVGKAVVEEVGQNFSVARLVEGKDIKAGDRAKVDIKSVCFEGSEEGFFLVSSVLPKVEKGKNCQYVVKEFERGYGVEFNGSAVAFFEKQTFSMPRASLEDLNLLVRGKFVKQLSGLPVSADVGDVFGDGKEYLVVLYSNRVEVYEILTRDILLKASYPLPAGVAVSLATAKVGEEKKDYILVSMVSGGKASSVILKVVGGVFVPVVKDVPYLFGVLDKSRPKETFLGQRFETDKGFGNVVRLSLEGDKLREAGAFLAPRGFRIDSAFYYKNYLVFVDGSGRLKVFEGDSEVYSSEVGFDGSYASVELTIEGRGNFVFYPKAGVVNVLNFNFALVPKNTAGSVLKFLDVLKFSRGELVMLGEQKKSLIFSKTVRGSEFVEAIQSVVSTRDGKVFVITGRVGTIPVQNKGELYELEFRLL
;
A
#
# COMPACT_ATOMS: atom_id res chain seq x y z
N MET A 1 -12.81 -1.50 -33.98
CA MET A 1 -12.67 -0.54 -32.86
C MET A 1 -11.23 -0.21 -32.44
N GLY A 2 -10.19 -0.85 -33.01
CA GLY A 2 -8.78 -0.56 -32.64
C GLY A 2 -8.14 0.69 -33.25
N ARG A 3 -8.80 1.39 -34.19
CA ARG A 3 -8.28 2.62 -34.82
C ARG A 3 -8.75 3.93 -34.16
N LEU A 4 -9.77 3.88 -33.31
CA LEU A 4 -10.32 5.08 -32.64
C LEU A 4 -9.61 5.41 -31.32
N ILE A 5 -9.00 4.41 -30.66
CA ILE A 5 -8.35 4.55 -29.35
C ILE A 5 -6.96 5.20 -29.47
N VAL A 6 -6.25 4.97 -30.59
CA VAL A 6 -4.94 5.59 -30.84
C VAL A 6 -5.08 7.09 -31.12
N LEU A 7 -6.21 7.54 -31.69
CA LEU A 7 -6.46 8.96 -31.93
C LEU A 7 -6.76 9.72 -30.61
N PHE A 8 -7.44 9.09 -29.65
CA PHE A 8 -7.80 9.73 -28.37
C PHE A 8 -6.61 9.90 -27.41
N LEU A 9 -5.62 8.99 -27.47
CA LEU A 9 -4.36 9.08 -26.71
C LEU A 9 -3.41 10.18 -27.24
N LEU A 10 -3.45 10.47 -28.54
CA LEU A 10 -2.69 11.59 -29.13
C LEU A 10 -3.32 12.96 -28.81
N PHE A 11 -4.65 13.05 -28.69
CA PHE A 11 -5.33 14.31 -28.34
C PHE A 11 -5.13 14.73 -26.87
N SER A 12 -4.98 13.78 -25.94
CA SER A 12 -4.83 14.07 -24.51
C SER A 12 -3.41 14.54 -24.13
N ALA A 13 -2.36 14.03 -24.78
CA ALA A 13 -0.99 14.52 -24.59
C ALA A 13 -0.80 15.96 -25.09
N VAL A 14 -1.50 16.35 -26.17
CA VAL A 14 -1.43 17.72 -26.73
C VAL A 14 -2.11 18.72 -25.79
N ALA A 15 -3.28 18.39 -25.24
CA ALA A 15 -4.03 19.25 -24.32
C ALA A 15 -3.30 19.50 -22.99
N LEU A 16 -2.55 18.51 -22.46
CA LEU A 16 -1.81 18.64 -21.20
C LEU A 16 -0.53 19.45 -21.31
N SER A 17 0.14 19.39 -22.47
CA SER A 17 1.28 20.27 -22.75
C SER A 17 0.86 21.74 -22.86
N GLN A 18 -0.40 22.02 -23.21
CA GLN A 18 -0.92 23.38 -23.36
C GLN A 18 -1.08 24.07 -22.00
N ASP A 19 -1.59 23.41 -20.97
CA ASP A 19 -1.85 24.04 -19.66
C ASP A 19 -0.57 24.51 -18.95
N LEU A 20 0.48 23.68 -18.95
CA LEU A 20 1.80 24.06 -18.41
C LEU A 20 2.45 25.18 -19.23
N LYS A 21 2.38 25.10 -20.56
CA LYS A 21 2.91 26.13 -21.45
C LYS A 21 2.19 27.45 -21.27
N GLU A 22 0.87 27.44 -21.16
CA GLU A 22 0.04 28.61 -20.89
C GLU A 22 0.33 29.22 -19.53
N SER A 23 0.50 28.40 -18.49
CA SER A 23 0.84 28.87 -17.14
C SER A 23 2.22 29.54 -17.09
N LEU A 24 3.23 28.93 -17.70
CA LEU A 24 4.56 29.53 -17.84
C LEU A 24 4.49 30.83 -18.66
N LYS A 25 3.77 30.82 -19.79
CA LYS A 25 3.58 32.00 -20.63
C LYS A 25 2.93 33.13 -19.84
N ALA A 26 1.83 32.86 -19.16
CA ALA A 26 1.08 33.84 -18.38
C ALA A 26 1.95 34.46 -17.27
N PHE A 27 2.83 33.67 -16.64
CA PHE A 27 3.77 34.18 -15.65
C PHE A 27 4.81 35.13 -16.26
N PHE A 28 5.39 34.82 -17.41
CA PHE A 28 6.36 35.71 -18.03
C PHE A 28 5.70 36.87 -18.81
N GLU A 29 4.41 36.79 -19.13
CA GLU A 29 3.68 37.87 -19.80
C GLU A 29 2.82 38.71 -18.83
N ARG A 30 3.06 38.59 -17.51
CA ARG A 30 2.34 39.35 -16.47
C ARG A 30 2.35 40.85 -16.76
N GLU A 31 1.15 41.41 -16.74
CA GLU A 31 0.89 42.82 -16.98
C GLU A 31 -0.35 43.28 -16.20
N GLY A 32 -0.54 44.60 -16.17
CA GLY A 32 -1.62 45.29 -15.50
C GLY A 32 -1.57 46.76 -15.88
N TYR A 33 -2.04 47.62 -14.98
CA TYR A 33 -2.23 49.04 -15.15
C TYR A 33 -1.73 49.82 -13.94
N VAL A 34 -1.36 51.07 -14.19
CA VAL A 34 -1.09 52.07 -13.18
C VAL A 34 -2.42 52.51 -12.59
N LEU A 35 -2.61 52.26 -11.30
CA LEU A 35 -3.80 52.69 -10.56
C LEU A 35 -3.68 54.14 -10.09
N LYS A 36 -2.49 54.54 -9.63
CA LYS A 36 -2.23 55.86 -9.07
C LYS A 36 -0.75 56.22 -9.16
N VAL A 37 -0.46 57.51 -9.31
CA VAL A 37 0.90 58.08 -9.28
C VAL A 37 0.98 59.12 -8.16
N GLU A 38 1.95 58.96 -7.27
CA GLU A 38 2.22 59.85 -6.14
C GLU A 38 3.71 60.23 -6.13
N GLY A 39 4.03 61.37 -6.76
CA GLY A 39 5.42 61.80 -6.92
C GLY A 39 6.22 60.79 -7.72
N ASN A 40 7.20 60.14 -7.07
CA ASN A 40 8.03 59.10 -7.69
C ASN A 40 7.54 57.66 -7.42
N LYS A 41 6.40 57.51 -6.74
CA LYS A 41 5.77 56.21 -6.46
C LYS A 41 4.60 55.96 -7.40
N VAL A 42 4.47 54.74 -7.88
CA VAL A 42 3.44 54.29 -8.80
C VAL A 42 2.79 53.04 -8.21
N LEU A 43 1.47 53.08 -8.04
CA LEU A 43 0.68 51.93 -7.62
C LEU A 43 0.22 51.17 -8.87
N VAL A 44 0.45 49.86 -8.90
CA VAL A 44 0.14 49.00 -10.04
C VAL A 44 -0.63 47.74 -9.62
N ASP A 45 -1.48 47.20 -10.50
CA ASP A 45 -2.26 45.97 -10.28
C ASP A 45 -1.74 44.76 -11.09
N VAL A 46 -0.42 44.65 -11.22
CA VAL A 46 0.20 43.45 -11.82
C VAL A 46 0.20 42.31 -10.79
N LYS A 47 -0.31 41.14 -11.17
CA LYS A 47 -0.38 39.96 -10.31
C LYS A 47 1.01 39.36 -10.03
N ASP A 48 1.14 38.71 -8.87
CA ASP A 48 2.28 37.91 -8.44
C ASP A 48 3.66 38.60 -8.45
N LEU A 49 3.68 39.94 -8.42
CA LEU A 49 4.92 40.72 -8.40
C LEU A 49 5.83 40.37 -7.21
N LYS A 50 7.12 40.55 -7.43
CA LYS A 50 8.17 40.36 -6.43
C LYS A 50 8.98 41.63 -6.27
N LYS A 51 9.42 41.90 -5.05
CA LYS A 51 10.27 43.06 -4.75
C LYS A 51 11.54 43.00 -5.61
N GLY A 52 11.86 44.12 -6.24
CA GLY A 52 13.00 44.25 -7.16
C GLY A 52 12.70 43.92 -8.62
N GLU A 53 11.51 43.42 -8.97
CA GLU A 53 11.12 43.29 -10.38
C GLU A 53 11.02 44.66 -11.05
N GLU A 54 11.43 44.71 -12.32
CA GLU A 54 11.37 45.91 -13.14
C GLU A 54 10.09 45.89 -13.99
N LEU A 55 9.44 47.04 -14.13
CA LEU A 55 8.23 47.23 -14.90
C LEU A 55 8.47 48.25 -16.00
N MET A 56 8.06 47.91 -17.21
CA MET A 56 7.99 48.83 -18.35
C MET A 56 6.58 49.41 -18.43
N LEU A 57 6.49 50.75 -18.50
CA LEU A 57 5.23 51.48 -18.52
C LEU A 57 4.94 51.95 -19.95
N PHE A 58 3.72 51.72 -20.41
CA PHE A 58 3.26 52.03 -21.76
C PHE A 58 1.96 52.84 -21.74
N ARG A 59 1.85 53.80 -22.64
CA ARG A 59 0.60 54.52 -22.92
C ARG A 59 -0.06 53.93 -24.14
N GLU A 60 -1.33 53.59 -24.00
CA GLU A 60 -2.16 53.14 -25.12
C GLU A 60 -2.59 54.34 -25.98
N GLY A 61 -2.18 54.33 -27.24
CA GLY A 61 -2.52 55.32 -28.25
C GLY A 61 -3.71 54.91 -29.11
N LYS A 62 -3.63 55.19 -30.41
CA LYS A 62 -4.73 54.93 -31.36
C LYS A 62 -4.92 53.43 -31.58
N GLU A 63 -6.15 53.05 -31.89
CA GLU A 63 -6.51 51.68 -32.26
C GLU A 63 -5.89 51.33 -33.62
N ILE A 64 -5.18 50.21 -33.67
CA ILE A 64 -4.57 49.67 -34.88
C ILE A 64 -5.59 48.75 -35.55
N VAL A 65 -6.13 49.20 -36.68
CA VAL A 65 -7.13 48.43 -37.44
C VAL A 65 -6.47 47.72 -38.61
N HIS A 66 -6.68 46.42 -38.73
CA HIS A 66 -6.15 45.64 -39.84
C HIS A 66 -6.73 46.17 -41.17
N PRO A 67 -5.90 46.51 -42.18
CA PRO A 67 -6.37 47.21 -43.38
C PRO A 67 -7.38 46.41 -44.20
N ILE A 68 -7.23 45.08 -44.25
CA ILE A 68 -8.08 44.14 -44.99
C ILE A 68 -9.30 43.68 -44.17
N THR A 69 -9.09 43.12 -42.97
CA THR A 69 -10.19 42.54 -42.17
C THR A 69 -11.02 43.59 -41.42
N LYS A 70 -10.55 44.84 -41.35
CA LYS A 70 -11.14 45.95 -40.57
C LYS A 70 -11.33 45.65 -39.08
N ARG A 71 -10.74 44.57 -38.58
CA ARG A 71 -10.75 44.21 -37.16
C ARG A 71 -9.64 44.95 -36.43
N SER A 72 -9.95 45.41 -35.22
CA SER A 72 -8.95 45.93 -34.29
C SER A 72 -7.95 44.82 -33.93
N VAL A 73 -6.65 45.12 -34.12
CA VAL A 73 -5.53 44.21 -33.81
C VAL A 73 -4.94 44.54 -32.43
N GLY A 74 -5.19 45.74 -31.93
CA GLY A 74 -4.64 46.25 -30.68
C GLY A 74 -4.59 47.77 -30.70
N LYS A 75 -3.86 48.38 -29.76
CA LYS A 75 -3.58 49.82 -29.74
C LYS A 75 -2.09 50.06 -29.86
N GLU A 76 -1.71 51.22 -30.39
CA GLU A 76 -0.32 51.67 -30.35
C GLU A 76 0.16 51.76 -28.90
N LEU A 77 1.39 51.30 -28.63
CA LEU A 77 1.99 51.34 -27.30
C LEU A 77 3.21 52.26 -27.33
N GLU A 78 3.13 53.37 -26.61
CA GLU A 78 4.26 54.30 -26.43
C GLU A 78 4.93 54.02 -25.08
N LYS A 79 6.24 53.74 -25.05
CA LYS A 79 6.98 53.58 -23.78
C LYS A 79 7.05 54.94 -23.07
N VAL A 80 6.42 55.05 -21.91
CA VAL A 80 6.37 56.29 -21.11
C VAL A 80 7.30 56.28 -19.91
N GLY A 81 7.72 55.10 -19.44
CA GLY A 81 8.65 55.01 -18.31
C GLY A 81 9.04 53.60 -17.90
N LYS A 82 9.77 53.53 -16.79
CA LYS A 82 10.24 52.31 -16.14
C LYS A 82 10.19 52.47 -14.63
N ALA A 83 9.69 51.46 -13.93
CA ALA A 83 9.60 51.45 -12.46
C ALA A 83 10.19 50.16 -11.87
N VAL A 84 10.58 50.20 -10.60
CA VAL A 84 11.09 49.03 -9.85
C VAL A 84 10.17 48.78 -8.66
N VAL A 85 9.71 47.55 -8.46
CA VAL A 85 8.82 47.17 -7.36
C VAL A 85 9.55 47.28 -6.02
N GLU A 86 9.04 48.10 -5.10
CA GLU A 86 9.61 48.28 -3.76
C GLU A 86 8.85 47.49 -2.69
N GLU A 87 7.52 47.48 -2.80
CA GLU A 87 6.60 46.83 -1.86
C GLU A 87 5.51 46.07 -2.62
N VAL A 88 5.22 44.85 -2.19
CA VAL A 88 4.19 43.97 -2.77
C VAL A 88 3.03 43.90 -1.79
N GLY A 89 1.85 44.35 -2.21
CA GLY A 89 0.61 44.23 -1.45
C GLY A 89 -0.31 43.13 -2.00
N GLN A 90 -1.42 42.86 -1.31
CA GLN A 90 -2.38 41.82 -1.73
C GLN A 90 -3.14 42.18 -3.01
N ASN A 91 -3.49 43.46 -3.22
CA ASN A 91 -4.32 43.91 -4.34
C ASN A 91 -3.58 44.86 -5.30
N PHE A 92 -2.52 45.51 -4.83
CA PHE A 92 -1.68 46.41 -5.62
C PHE A 92 -0.25 46.35 -5.09
N SER A 93 0.72 46.65 -5.94
CA SER A 93 2.12 46.81 -5.57
C SER A 93 2.55 48.26 -5.72
N VAL A 94 3.52 48.67 -4.90
CA VAL A 94 4.12 50.00 -4.99
C VAL A 94 5.47 49.88 -5.67
N ALA A 95 5.62 50.56 -6.80
CA ALA A 95 6.85 50.63 -7.55
C ALA A 95 7.40 52.06 -7.55
N ARG A 96 8.72 52.20 -7.52
CA ARG A 96 9.40 53.48 -7.66
C ARG A 96 9.75 53.72 -9.12
N LEU A 97 9.38 54.89 -9.65
CA LEU A 97 9.74 55.30 -11.00
C LEU A 97 11.26 55.56 -11.07
N VAL A 98 11.89 54.99 -12.10
CA VAL A 98 13.33 55.07 -12.37
C VAL A 98 13.62 55.82 -13.66
N GLU A 99 12.71 55.74 -14.63
CA GLU A 99 12.80 56.41 -15.93
C GLU A 99 11.40 56.86 -16.35
N GLY A 100 11.28 58.00 -17.03
CA GLY A 100 10.00 58.51 -17.55
C GLY A 100 9.49 59.76 -16.85
N LYS A 101 8.62 60.51 -17.55
CA LYS A 101 7.92 61.71 -17.07
C LYS A 101 6.46 61.62 -17.53
N ASP A 102 5.54 62.25 -16.80
CA ASP A 102 4.10 62.26 -17.09
C ASP A 102 3.41 60.88 -17.11
N ILE A 103 3.73 59.99 -16.17
CA ILE A 103 2.98 58.73 -15.97
C ILE A 103 1.58 59.06 -15.43
N LYS A 104 0.56 58.39 -15.95
CA LYS A 104 -0.84 58.61 -15.59
C LYS A 104 -1.52 57.32 -15.14
N ALA A 105 -2.56 57.47 -14.34
CA ALA A 105 -3.47 56.36 -14.06
C ALA A 105 -4.07 55.86 -15.39
N GLY A 106 -4.10 54.53 -15.57
CA GLY A 106 -4.51 53.87 -16.80
C GLY A 106 -3.36 53.54 -17.77
N ASP A 107 -2.13 54.02 -17.55
CA ASP A 107 -0.97 53.54 -18.32
C ASP A 107 -0.73 52.05 -18.00
N ARG A 108 -0.36 51.24 -18.99
CA ARG A 108 -0.14 49.80 -18.87
C ARG A 108 1.23 49.50 -18.27
N ALA A 109 1.29 48.57 -17.33
CA ALA A 109 2.53 48.12 -16.68
C ALA A 109 2.80 46.66 -17.03
N LYS A 110 3.97 46.36 -17.60
CA LYS A 110 4.38 45.00 -17.97
C LYS A 110 5.72 44.66 -17.33
N VAL A 111 5.88 43.42 -16.84
CA VAL A 111 7.16 42.96 -16.27
C VAL A 111 8.26 42.96 -17.34
N ASP A 112 9.41 43.55 -17.01
CA ASP A 112 10.59 43.61 -17.87
C ASP A 112 11.49 42.40 -17.62
N ILE A 113 11.53 41.49 -18.59
CA ILE A 113 12.33 40.26 -18.51
C ILE A 113 13.59 40.44 -19.35
N LYS A 114 14.74 40.55 -18.67
CA LYS A 114 16.03 40.76 -19.34
C LYS A 114 16.64 39.47 -19.86
N SER A 115 16.56 38.41 -19.06
CA SER A 115 17.14 37.11 -19.40
C SER A 115 16.44 35.98 -18.64
N VAL A 116 16.23 34.87 -19.34
CA VAL A 116 15.66 33.64 -18.78
C VAL A 116 16.61 32.49 -19.07
N CYS A 117 17.04 31.80 -18.03
CA CYS A 117 17.83 30.60 -18.13
C CYS A 117 16.97 29.37 -17.80
N PHE A 118 17.38 28.22 -18.30
CA PHE A 118 16.79 26.93 -17.95
C PHE A 118 17.83 25.94 -17.42
N GLU A 119 17.46 25.23 -16.35
CA GLU A 119 18.22 24.15 -15.74
C GLU A 119 17.34 22.89 -15.64
N GLY A 120 17.70 21.83 -16.37
CA GLY A 120 16.93 20.60 -16.40
C GLY A 120 17.29 19.69 -17.57
N SER A 121 16.36 18.84 -17.97
CA SER A 121 16.49 17.93 -19.11
C SER A 121 16.45 18.65 -20.47
N GLU A 122 16.91 18.00 -21.53
CA GLU A 122 16.81 18.57 -22.88
C GLU A 122 15.35 18.74 -23.32
N GLU A 123 14.48 17.80 -22.97
CA GLU A 123 13.04 17.85 -23.24
C GLU A 123 12.39 19.06 -22.57
N GLY A 124 12.72 19.29 -21.29
CA GLY A 124 12.26 20.46 -20.54
C GLY A 124 12.77 21.76 -21.16
N PHE A 125 14.02 21.80 -21.62
CA PHE A 125 14.56 22.97 -22.33
C PHE A 125 13.75 23.29 -23.59
N PHE A 126 13.47 22.29 -24.43
CA PHE A 126 12.66 22.48 -25.65
C PHE A 126 11.25 22.97 -25.35
N LEU A 127 10.62 22.44 -24.28
CA LEU A 127 9.29 22.88 -23.86
C LEU A 127 9.31 24.36 -23.46
N VAL A 128 10.24 24.76 -22.59
CA VAL A 128 10.33 26.15 -22.11
C VAL A 128 10.72 27.11 -23.23
N SER A 129 11.65 26.72 -24.11
CA SER A 129 12.06 27.52 -25.27
C SER A 129 10.96 27.66 -26.34
N SER A 130 9.96 26.77 -26.34
CA SER A 130 8.78 26.90 -27.23
C SER A 130 7.78 27.96 -26.75
N VAL A 131 7.89 28.38 -25.49
CA VAL A 131 6.97 29.33 -24.84
C VAL A 131 7.61 30.70 -24.67
N LEU A 132 8.86 30.72 -24.22
CA LEU A 132 9.57 31.94 -23.88
C LEU A 132 10.60 32.29 -24.96
N PRO A 133 10.64 33.54 -25.43
CA PRO A 133 11.67 33.97 -26.37
C PRO A 133 13.03 34.04 -25.67
N LYS A 134 14.09 33.56 -26.35
CA LYS A 134 15.51 33.73 -25.94
C LYS A 134 15.87 33.10 -24.58
N VAL A 135 15.55 31.82 -24.40
CA VAL A 135 15.97 31.03 -23.21
C VAL A 135 17.37 30.47 -23.40
N GLU A 136 18.25 30.68 -22.43
CA GLU A 136 19.62 30.14 -22.43
C GLU A 136 19.76 28.94 -21.49
N LYS A 137 20.66 28.00 -21.78
CA LYS A 137 20.99 26.92 -20.84
C LYS A 137 21.90 27.46 -19.74
N GLY A 138 21.58 27.19 -18.47
CA GLY A 138 22.44 27.56 -17.34
C GLY A 138 21.67 28.20 -16.18
N LYS A 139 22.38 29.01 -15.38
CA LYS A 139 21.81 29.65 -14.18
C LYS A 139 22.11 31.16 -14.09
N ASN A 140 22.85 31.71 -15.04
CA ASN A 140 23.36 33.08 -14.99
C ASN A 140 22.39 34.07 -15.64
N CYS A 141 21.11 34.00 -15.26
CA CYS A 141 20.06 34.88 -15.77
C CYS A 141 19.28 35.53 -14.62
N GLN A 142 18.56 36.60 -14.93
CA GLN A 142 17.65 37.25 -13.99
C GLN A 142 16.57 36.28 -13.51
N TYR A 143 16.00 35.51 -14.44
CA TYR A 143 15.10 34.40 -14.12
C TYR A 143 15.74 33.06 -14.46
N VAL A 144 15.56 32.07 -13.59
CA VAL A 144 15.99 30.68 -13.83
C VAL A 144 14.79 29.76 -13.67
N VAL A 145 14.44 29.05 -14.75
CA VAL A 145 13.42 27.99 -14.72
C VAL A 145 14.13 26.66 -14.47
N LYS A 146 13.83 26.03 -13.34
CA LYS A 146 14.39 24.73 -12.93
C LYS A 146 13.37 23.62 -13.09
N GLU A 147 13.78 22.52 -13.70
CA GLU A 147 12.95 21.32 -13.80
C GLU A 147 13.12 20.42 -12.56
N PHE A 148 11.99 19.97 -12.03
CA PHE A 148 11.87 19.02 -10.93
C PHE A 148 11.00 17.84 -11.38
N GLU A 149 11.06 16.72 -10.65
CA GLU A 149 10.21 15.55 -10.94
C GLU A 149 8.70 15.89 -11.00
N ARG A 150 8.27 16.84 -10.16
CA ARG A 150 6.85 17.23 -10.03
C ARG A 150 6.45 18.44 -10.87
N GLY A 151 7.37 19.12 -11.57
CA GLY A 151 7.05 20.37 -12.25
C GLY A 151 8.24 21.29 -12.52
N TYR A 152 7.95 22.57 -12.75
CA TYR A 152 8.93 23.60 -13.10
C TYR A 152 8.90 24.72 -12.04
N GLY A 153 10.01 24.94 -11.36
CA GLY A 153 10.18 26.07 -10.45
C GLY A 153 10.79 27.28 -11.16
N VAL A 154 10.38 28.48 -10.78
CA VAL A 154 10.96 29.73 -11.30
C VAL A 154 11.63 30.48 -10.16
N GLU A 155 12.88 30.87 -10.38
CA GLU A 155 13.67 31.72 -9.50
C GLU A 155 13.86 33.09 -10.13
N PHE A 156 13.84 34.14 -9.31
CA PHE A 156 14.21 35.52 -9.66
C PHE A 156 15.38 35.94 -8.79
N ASN A 157 16.52 36.28 -9.39
CA ASN A 157 17.77 36.61 -8.69
C ASN A 157 18.11 35.60 -7.56
N GLY A 158 17.93 34.30 -7.85
CA GLY A 158 18.21 33.20 -6.92
C GLY A 158 17.15 32.94 -5.83
N SER A 159 16.05 33.70 -5.80
CA SER A 159 14.93 33.45 -4.88
C SER A 159 13.77 32.78 -5.60
N ALA A 160 13.18 31.74 -5.01
CA ALA A 160 12.02 31.05 -5.59
C ALA A 160 10.78 31.97 -5.62
N VAL A 161 10.14 32.07 -6.78
CA VAL A 161 9.00 33.00 -7.00
C VAL A 161 7.73 32.34 -7.51
N ALA A 162 7.83 31.19 -8.19
CA ALA A 162 6.69 30.41 -8.65
C ALA A 162 7.04 28.92 -8.80
N PHE A 163 6.02 28.05 -8.79
CA PHE A 163 6.14 26.63 -9.11
C PHE A 163 4.92 26.20 -9.94
N PHE A 164 5.18 25.51 -11.04
CA PHE A 164 4.18 25.02 -11.98
C PHE A 164 4.19 23.50 -11.97
N GLU A 165 3.14 22.88 -11.43
CA GLU A 165 3.02 21.43 -11.38
C GLU A 165 2.88 20.83 -12.79
N LYS A 166 3.62 19.76 -13.05
CA LYS A 166 3.37 18.92 -14.22
C LYS A 166 2.11 18.13 -13.90
N GLN A 167 1.00 18.38 -14.62
CA GLN A 167 -0.17 17.50 -14.54
C GLN A 167 0.22 16.12 -15.08
N THR A 168 0.69 15.26 -14.19
CA THR A 168 0.75 13.82 -14.46
C THR A 168 -0.68 13.30 -14.39
N PHE A 169 -1.31 13.11 -15.55
CA PHE A 169 -2.25 12.01 -15.65
C PHE A 169 -1.46 10.75 -15.38
N SER A 170 -1.50 10.30 -14.12
CA SER A 170 -1.55 8.88 -13.86
C SER A 170 -2.71 8.36 -14.70
N MET A 171 -2.42 7.74 -15.85
CA MET A 171 -3.31 6.72 -16.41
C MET A 171 -3.87 5.97 -15.21
N PRO A 172 -5.20 5.85 -15.03
CA PRO A 172 -5.72 5.08 -13.91
C PRO A 172 -5.09 3.70 -14.01
N ARG A 173 -4.04 3.44 -13.21
CA ARG A 173 -3.54 2.10 -13.00
C ARG A 173 -4.76 1.40 -12.45
N ALA A 174 -5.21 0.34 -13.12
CA ALA A 174 -6.34 -0.47 -12.67
C ALA A 174 -6.22 -0.61 -11.15
N SER A 175 -7.19 -0.07 -10.41
CA SER A 175 -7.14 -0.17 -8.97
C SER A 175 -7.43 -1.63 -8.62
N LEU A 176 -6.94 -2.12 -7.48
CA LEU A 176 -7.19 -3.51 -7.09
C LEU A 176 -8.71 -3.81 -7.02
N GLU A 177 -9.51 -2.79 -6.73
CA GLU A 177 -10.97 -2.87 -6.68
C GLU A 177 -11.56 -3.18 -8.05
N ASP A 178 -11.09 -2.51 -9.10
CA ASP A 178 -11.54 -2.69 -10.49
C ASP A 178 -11.13 -4.05 -11.10
N LEU A 179 -10.18 -4.75 -10.48
CA LEU A 179 -9.73 -6.05 -10.96
C LEU A 179 -10.81 -7.12 -10.75
N ASN A 180 -11.43 -7.56 -11.83
CA ASN A 180 -12.23 -8.78 -11.82
C ASN A 180 -11.31 -10.00 -11.91
N LEU A 181 -10.93 -10.52 -10.75
CA LEU A 181 -10.08 -11.71 -10.65
C LEU A 181 -10.95 -12.97 -10.54
N LEU A 182 -10.74 -13.90 -11.47
CA LEU A 182 -11.20 -15.28 -11.35
C LEU A 182 -10.07 -16.12 -10.77
N VAL A 183 -10.36 -16.78 -9.66
CA VAL A 183 -9.47 -17.78 -9.07
C VAL A 183 -9.96 -19.17 -9.40
N ARG A 184 -9.03 -20.06 -9.73
CA ARG A 184 -9.27 -21.49 -9.87
C ARG A 184 -8.30 -22.24 -8.97
N GLY A 185 -8.84 -23.02 -8.03
CA GLY A 185 -8.05 -24.00 -7.28
C GLY A 185 -7.71 -25.20 -8.17
N LYS A 186 -6.42 -25.43 -8.41
CA LYS A 186 -5.91 -26.63 -9.06
C LYS A 186 -5.47 -27.61 -7.99
N PHE A 187 -6.12 -28.76 -7.95
CA PHE A 187 -5.75 -29.82 -7.01
C PHE A 187 -4.30 -30.25 -7.21
N VAL A 188 -3.54 -30.31 -6.12
CA VAL A 188 -2.14 -30.76 -6.11
C VAL A 188 -2.04 -32.13 -5.46
N LYS A 189 -2.52 -32.27 -4.21
CA LYS A 189 -2.38 -33.49 -3.44
C LYS A 189 -3.44 -33.63 -2.36
N GLN A 190 -3.86 -34.86 -2.08
CA GLN A 190 -4.56 -35.19 -0.85
C GLN A 190 -3.53 -35.37 0.28
N LEU A 191 -3.75 -34.69 1.40
CA LEU A 191 -2.88 -34.75 2.57
C LEU A 191 -3.13 -36.01 3.41
N SER A 192 -2.14 -36.36 4.23
CA SER A 192 -2.14 -37.58 5.07
C SER A 192 -3.18 -37.59 6.22
N GLY A 193 -3.96 -36.53 6.35
CA GLY A 193 -4.99 -36.36 7.38
C GLY A 193 -5.59 -34.96 7.33
N LEU A 194 -6.29 -34.56 8.40
CA LEU A 194 -6.82 -33.20 8.55
C LEU A 194 -5.71 -32.22 8.94
N PRO A 195 -5.31 -31.29 8.07
CA PRO A 195 -4.41 -30.22 8.44
C PRO A 195 -5.10 -29.25 9.39
N VAL A 196 -4.33 -28.67 10.30
CA VAL A 196 -4.76 -27.63 11.25
C VAL A 196 -4.33 -26.25 10.74
N SER A 197 -3.10 -26.16 10.25
CA SER A 197 -2.50 -24.91 9.76
C SER A 197 -1.33 -25.25 8.85
N ALA A 198 -0.84 -24.28 8.09
CA ALA A 198 0.37 -24.43 7.31
C ALA A 198 1.05 -23.08 7.07
N ASP A 199 2.33 -23.16 6.71
CA ASP A 199 3.11 -22.02 6.31
C ASP A 199 4.24 -22.41 5.33
N VAL A 200 4.88 -21.43 4.71
CA VAL A 200 5.98 -21.63 3.76
C VAL A 200 7.24 -20.91 4.26
N GLY A 201 8.39 -21.57 4.24
CA GLY A 201 9.66 -20.95 4.64
C GLY A 201 10.91 -21.74 4.27
N ASP A 202 12.07 -21.09 4.36
CA ASP A 202 13.39 -21.69 4.15
C ASP A 202 13.88 -22.37 5.45
N VAL A 203 13.24 -23.48 5.80
CA VAL A 203 13.50 -24.19 7.07
C VAL A 203 14.81 -24.98 7.07
N PHE A 204 15.41 -25.23 5.90
CA PHE A 204 16.69 -25.91 5.76
C PHE A 204 17.87 -24.94 5.63
N GLY A 205 17.63 -23.66 5.30
CA GLY A 205 18.65 -22.64 5.10
C GLY A 205 19.40 -22.78 3.78
N ASP A 206 18.81 -23.45 2.79
CA ASP A 206 19.41 -23.68 1.47
C ASP A 206 18.90 -22.69 0.42
N GLY A 207 18.12 -21.69 0.85
CA GLY A 207 17.52 -20.67 0.01
C GLY A 207 16.20 -21.09 -0.62
N LYS A 208 15.80 -22.36 -0.55
CA LYS A 208 14.53 -22.85 -1.10
C LYS A 208 13.42 -22.76 -0.07
N GLU A 209 12.18 -22.69 -0.54
CA GLU A 209 11.02 -22.68 0.33
C GLU A 209 10.34 -24.04 0.39
N TYR A 210 9.91 -24.39 1.59
CA TYR A 210 9.26 -25.65 1.88
C TYR A 210 7.89 -25.37 2.46
N LEU A 211 6.91 -26.19 2.08
CA LEU A 211 5.59 -26.16 2.68
C LEU A 211 5.64 -26.93 4.00
N VAL A 212 5.29 -26.26 5.09
CA VAL A 212 5.23 -26.84 6.43
C VAL A 212 3.77 -26.99 6.82
N VAL A 213 3.32 -28.22 7.03
CA VAL A 213 1.93 -28.56 7.35
C VAL A 213 1.86 -29.02 8.79
N LEU A 214 0.96 -28.40 9.55
CA LEU A 214 0.62 -28.77 10.92
C LEU A 214 -0.58 -29.72 10.90
N TYR A 215 -0.44 -30.85 11.58
CA TYR A 215 -1.53 -31.74 11.96
C TYR A 215 -1.71 -31.68 13.49
N SER A 216 -2.76 -32.34 13.99
CA SER A 216 -3.04 -32.35 15.43
C SER A 216 -1.90 -32.91 16.29
N ASN A 217 -1.12 -33.87 15.76
CA ASN A 217 -0.10 -34.60 16.51
C ASN A 217 1.31 -34.53 15.92
N ARG A 218 1.51 -33.81 14.80
CA ARG A 218 2.80 -33.76 14.11
C ARG A 218 2.92 -32.54 13.21
N VAL A 219 4.16 -32.22 12.86
CA VAL A 219 4.51 -31.29 11.80
C VAL A 219 5.18 -32.06 10.68
N GLU A 220 4.82 -31.75 9.44
CA GLU A 220 5.45 -32.32 8.25
C GLU A 220 6.01 -31.20 7.37
N VAL A 221 7.20 -31.41 6.80
CA VAL A 221 7.86 -30.48 5.89
C VAL A 221 7.95 -31.12 4.52
N TYR A 222 7.47 -30.39 3.52
CA TYR A 222 7.35 -30.82 2.14
C TYR A 222 8.17 -29.94 1.21
N GLU A 223 8.92 -30.55 0.31
CA GLU A 223 9.52 -29.89 -0.84
C GLU A 223 8.43 -29.63 -1.89
N ILE A 224 8.34 -28.38 -2.36
CA ILE A 224 7.36 -27.96 -3.37
C ILE A 224 7.94 -28.26 -4.75
N LEU A 225 7.31 -29.17 -5.49
CA LEU A 225 7.66 -29.48 -6.87
C LEU A 225 6.74 -28.72 -7.84
N THR A 226 6.95 -28.89 -9.15
CA THR A 226 6.14 -28.18 -10.17
C THR A 226 4.66 -28.54 -10.15
N ARG A 227 4.30 -29.77 -9.76
CA ARG A 227 2.90 -30.28 -9.79
C ARG A 227 2.54 -31.19 -8.61
N ASP A 228 3.43 -31.34 -7.63
CA ASP A 228 3.23 -32.20 -6.46
C ASP A 228 4.08 -31.65 -5.31
N ILE A 229 3.97 -32.27 -4.14
CA ILE A 229 4.81 -32.03 -2.98
C ILE A 229 5.45 -33.36 -2.51
N LEU A 230 6.70 -33.29 -2.03
CA LEU A 230 7.45 -34.45 -1.54
C LEU A 230 7.76 -34.29 -0.05
N LEU A 231 7.34 -35.25 0.77
CA LEU A 231 7.64 -35.25 2.20
C LEU A 231 9.15 -35.38 2.42
N LYS A 232 9.75 -34.44 3.17
CA LYS A 232 11.19 -34.42 3.49
C LYS A 232 11.48 -34.77 4.93
N ALA A 233 10.62 -34.32 5.85
CA ALA A 233 10.80 -34.56 7.26
C ALA A 233 9.43 -34.54 7.97
N SER A 234 9.36 -35.27 9.09
CA SER A 234 8.19 -35.27 9.98
C SER A 234 8.67 -35.21 11.43
N TYR A 235 7.89 -34.55 12.29
CA TYR A 235 8.17 -34.42 13.71
C TYR A 235 6.89 -34.67 14.52
N PRO A 236 6.88 -35.66 15.42
CA PRO A 236 5.77 -35.85 16.35
C PRO A 236 5.75 -34.72 17.39
N LEU A 237 4.58 -34.15 17.62
CA LEU A 237 4.38 -33.09 18.61
C LEU A 237 4.25 -33.69 20.03
N PRO A 238 4.60 -32.91 21.06
CA PRO A 238 4.30 -33.28 22.45
C PRO A 238 2.79 -33.36 22.70
N ALA A 239 2.40 -33.89 23.86
CA ALA A 239 1.00 -33.96 24.25
C ALA A 239 0.37 -32.55 24.36
N GLY A 240 -0.81 -32.39 23.76
CA GLY A 240 -1.54 -31.14 23.69
C GLY A 240 -2.30 -31.02 22.37
N VAL A 241 -2.95 -29.88 22.17
CA VAL A 241 -3.69 -29.56 20.95
C VAL A 241 -2.92 -28.50 20.18
N ALA A 242 -2.46 -28.84 18.97
CA ALA A 242 -1.84 -27.87 18.08
C ALA A 242 -2.92 -27.00 17.42
N VAL A 243 -2.70 -25.68 17.35
CA VAL A 243 -3.73 -24.71 16.91
C VAL A 243 -3.30 -23.82 15.76
N SER A 244 -2.01 -23.47 15.65
CA SER A 244 -1.51 -22.68 14.53
C SER A 244 -0.01 -22.87 14.31
N LEU A 245 0.47 -22.53 13.12
CA LEU A 245 1.89 -22.62 12.74
C LEU A 245 2.36 -21.36 12.02
N ALA A 246 3.60 -20.97 12.27
CA ALA A 246 4.31 -19.97 11.47
C ALA A 246 5.76 -20.40 11.19
N THR A 247 6.28 -20.02 10.03
CA THR A 247 7.69 -20.15 9.67
C THR A 247 8.29 -18.77 9.50
N ALA A 248 9.43 -18.53 10.17
CA ALA A 248 10.12 -17.26 10.06
C ALA A 248 11.55 -17.31 10.62
N LYS A 249 12.38 -16.42 10.09
CA LYS A 249 13.75 -16.15 10.55
C LYS A 249 13.76 -15.28 11.81
N VAL A 250 13.38 -15.88 12.94
CA VAL A 250 13.32 -15.18 14.25
C VAL A 250 14.62 -15.29 15.06
N GLY A 251 15.47 -16.27 14.76
CA GLY A 251 16.79 -16.44 15.40
C GLY A 251 17.94 -15.83 14.59
N GLU A 252 19.17 -16.15 15.00
CA GLU A 252 20.41 -15.68 14.36
C GLU A 252 20.84 -16.53 13.14
N GLU A 253 20.36 -17.78 13.06
CA GLU A 253 20.68 -18.66 11.95
C GLU A 253 20.07 -18.16 10.63
N LYS A 254 20.65 -18.54 9.48
CA LYS A 254 20.18 -18.08 8.18
C LYS A 254 18.82 -18.66 7.74
N LYS A 255 18.35 -19.71 8.41
CA LYS A 255 17.13 -20.47 8.13
C LYS A 255 15.93 -20.02 8.96
N ASP A 256 14.76 -20.40 8.51
CA ASP A 256 13.51 -20.20 9.22
C ASP A 256 13.33 -21.23 10.35
N TYR A 257 12.78 -20.76 11.46
CA TYR A 257 12.32 -21.60 12.56
C TYR A 257 10.84 -21.92 12.34
N ILE A 258 10.40 -23.06 12.86
CA ILE A 258 9.00 -23.49 12.84
C ILE A 258 8.41 -23.23 14.22
N LEU A 259 7.46 -22.31 14.29
CA LEU A 259 6.79 -21.85 15.49
C LEU A 259 5.43 -22.54 15.57
N VAL A 260 5.29 -23.49 16.49
CA VAL A 260 4.06 -24.28 16.65
C VAL A 260 3.33 -23.80 17.89
N SER A 261 2.17 -23.19 17.68
CA SER A 261 1.28 -22.78 18.76
C SER A 261 0.48 -23.98 19.24
N MET A 262 0.56 -24.27 20.54
CA MET A 262 -0.15 -25.40 21.15
C MET A 262 -0.83 -24.98 22.45
N VAL A 263 -1.88 -25.71 22.81
CA VAL A 263 -2.58 -25.59 24.09
C VAL A 263 -2.53 -26.93 24.81
N SER A 264 -2.08 -26.91 26.06
CA SER A 264 -2.01 -28.09 26.93
C SER A 264 -2.47 -27.71 28.34
N GLY A 265 -3.28 -28.56 28.97
CA GLY A 265 -3.85 -28.28 30.29
C GLY A 265 -4.65 -26.96 30.36
N GLY A 266 -5.29 -26.57 29.25
CA GLY A 266 -6.06 -25.32 29.15
C GLY A 266 -5.23 -24.06 28.98
N LYS A 267 -3.90 -24.14 28.82
CA LYS A 267 -3.01 -22.98 28.67
C LYS A 267 -2.11 -23.12 27.44
N ALA A 268 -1.62 -22.00 26.91
CA ALA A 268 -0.60 -22.02 25.87
C ALA A 268 0.64 -22.82 26.34
N SER A 269 1.13 -23.72 25.51
CA SER A 269 2.28 -24.61 25.77
C SER A 269 3.00 -24.94 24.46
N SER A 270 3.47 -23.89 23.80
CA SER A 270 3.97 -23.91 22.42
C SER A 270 5.41 -24.38 22.31
N VAL A 271 5.84 -24.72 21.10
CA VAL A 271 7.20 -25.22 20.82
C VAL A 271 7.80 -24.52 19.60
N ILE A 272 9.11 -24.23 19.69
CA ILE A 272 9.92 -23.71 18.59
C ILE A 272 10.82 -24.84 18.09
N LEU A 273 10.74 -25.16 16.81
CA LEU A 273 11.53 -26.20 16.17
C LEU A 273 12.49 -25.59 15.16
N LYS A 274 13.62 -26.26 14.94
CA LYS A 274 14.50 -26.01 13.80
C LYS A 274 14.90 -27.32 13.14
N VAL A 275 15.22 -27.30 11.85
CA VAL A 275 15.75 -28.47 11.16
C VAL A 275 17.28 -28.43 11.17
N VAL A 276 17.92 -29.54 11.55
CA VAL A 276 19.38 -29.73 11.56
C VAL A 276 19.67 -31.06 10.90
N GLY A 277 20.37 -31.05 9.76
CA GLY A 277 20.72 -32.27 9.03
C GLY A 277 19.52 -33.15 8.63
N GLY A 278 18.37 -32.53 8.35
CA GLY A 278 17.13 -33.26 8.02
C GLY A 278 16.30 -33.71 9.22
N VAL A 279 16.79 -33.50 10.45
CA VAL A 279 16.10 -33.88 11.68
C VAL A 279 15.56 -32.64 12.39
N PHE A 280 14.35 -32.72 12.93
CA PHE A 280 13.81 -31.65 13.75
C PHE A 280 14.42 -31.66 15.15
N VAL A 281 14.83 -30.48 15.60
CA VAL A 281 15.37 -30.23 16.92
C VAL A 281 14.49 -29.18 17.61
N PRO A 282 13.85 -29.51 18.74
CA PRO A 282 13.17 -28.50 19.53
C PRO A 282 14.18 -27.57 20.18
N VAL A 283 14.00 -26.27 19.97
CA VAL A 283 14.86 -25.20 20.46
C VAL A 283 14.36 -24.70 21.81
N VAL A 284 13.05 -24.46 21.91
CA VAL A 284 12.37 -24.03 23.13
C VAL A 284 11.06 -24.79 23.23
N LYS A 285 10.72 -25.30 24.42
CA LYS A 285 9.50 -26.07 24.70
C LYS A 285 8.67 -25.39 25.78
N ASP A 286 7.42 -25.81 25.90
CA ASP A 286 6.48 -25.40 26.96
C ASP A 286 6.37 -23.88 27.08
N VAL A 287 6.42 -23.20 25.93
CA VAL A 287 6.39 -21.74 25.87
C VAL A 287 4.96 -21.28 26.15
N PRO A 288 4.76 -20.38 27.13
CA PRO A 288 3.41 -20.04 27.59
C PRO A 288 2.75 -18.97 26.72
N TYR A 289 2.99 -19.00 25.41
CA TYR A 289 2.51 -18.06 24.40
C TYR A 289 2.05 -18.80 23.16
N LEU A 290 0.92 -18.41 22.58
CA LEU A 290 0.64 -18.68 21.17
C LEU A 290 1.46 -17.72 20.32
N PHE A 291 2.02 -18.20 19.22
CA PHE A 291 2.95 -17.44 18.39
C PHE A 291 2.26 -16.79 17.19
N GLY A 292 2.81 -15.65 16.79
CA GLY A 292 2.51 -15.00 15.51
C GLY A 292 3.75 -14.28 14.99
N VAL A 293 3.93 -14.30 13.67
CA VAL A 293 4.90 -13.46 12.98
C VAL A 293 4.11 -12.65 11.98
N LEU A 294 3.85 -11.39 12.33
CA LEU A 294 2.85 -10.59 11.62
C LEU A 294 3.36 -10.12 10.25
N ASP A 295 4.67 -9.90 10.11
CA ASP A 295 5.31 -9.47 8.86
C ASP A 295 6.58 -10.30 8.61
N LYS A 296 6.53 -11.21 7.62
CA LYS A 296 7.67 -12.06 7.26
C LYS A 296 8.86 -11.29 6.68
N SER A 297 8.67 -10.06 6.21
CA SER A 297 9.79 -9.21 5.77
C SER A 297 10.56 -8.62 6.95
N ARG A 298 9.91 -8.53 8.12
CA ARG A 298 10.49 -8.04 9.38
C ARG A 298 10.21 -9.04 10.51
N PRO A 299 10.70 -10.29 10.40
CA PRO A 299 10.28 -11.38 11.26
C PRO A 299 10.68 -11.17 12.72
N LYS A 300 11.87 -10.61 12.99
CA LYS A 300 12.33 -10.32 14.36
C LYS A 300 11.53 -9.20 15.04
N GLU A 301 11.12 -8.18 14.29
CA GLU A 301 10.35 -7.03 14.83
C GLU A 301 8.89 -7.38 15.11
N THR A 302 8.36 -8.36 14.36
CA THR A 302 6.95 -8.75 14.42
C THR A 302 6.73 -10.15 14.97
N PHE A 303 7.74 -10.73 15.62
CA PHE A 303 7.60 -11.97 16.37
C PHE A 303 6.91 -11.68 17.70
N LEU A 304 5.67 -12.12 17.82
CA LEU A 304 4.82 -11.87 18.97
C LEU A 304 4.43 -13.18 19.66
N GLY A 305 4.18 -13.04 20.96
CA GLY A 305 3.56 -14.06 21.80
C GLY A 305 2.30 -13.51 22.44
N GLN A 306 1.20 -14.27 22.41
CA GLN A 306 -0.02 -13.92 23.13
C GLN A 306 -0.36 -14.99 24.17
N ARG A 307 -0.63 -14.56 25.40
CA ARG A 307 -1.11 -15.46 26.46
C ARG A 307 -2.47 -16.03 26.07
N PHE A 308 -2.71 -17.28 26.44
CA PHE A 308 -4.00 -17.93 26.22
C PHE A 308 -4.30 -18.87 27.37
N GLU A 309 -5.52 -18.78 27.90
CA GLU A 309 -6.11 -19.73 28.84
C GLU A 309 -7.55 -20.03 28.38
N THR A 310 -8.00 -21.29 28.38
CA THR A 310 -9.32 -21.66 27.84
C THR A 310 -10.48 -20.98 28.56
N ASP A 311 -10.34 -20.70 29.85
CA ASP A 311 -11.31 -20.02 30.70
C ASP A 311 -11.35 -18.50 30.50
N LYS A 312 -10.20 -17.87 30.21
CA LYS A 312 -10.06 -16.41 30.06
C LYS A 312 -9.97 -15.93 28.61
N GLY A 313 -9.71 -16.83 27.67
CA GLY A 313 -9.42 -16.53 26.26
C GLY A 313 -8.02 -15.94 26.05
N PHE A 314 -7.92 -15.06 25.05
CA PHE A 314 -6.67 -14.39 24.70
C PHE A 314 -6.34 -13.26 25.67
N GLY A 315 -5.09 -13.24 26.14
CA GLY A 315 -4.57 -12.26 27.07
C GLY A 315 -3.54 -11.31 26.45
N ASN A 316 -2.62 -10.85 27.29
CA ASN A 316 -1.58 -9.89 26.93
C ASN A 316 -0.68 -10.38 25.79
N VAL A 317 -0.24 -9.42 24.97
CA VAL A 317 0.65 -9.64 23.83
C VAL A 317 2.01 -9.01 24.11
N VAL A 318 3.06 -9.76 23.83
CA VAL A 318 4.45 -9.34 24.00
C VAL A 318 5.23 -9.55 22.71
N ARG A 319 6.22 -8.70 22.47
CA ARG A 319 7.27 -8.96 21.47
C ARG A 319 8.22 -10.00 22.03
N LEU A 320 8.57 -10.98 21.21
CA LEU A 320 9.48 -12.05 21.56
C LEU A 320 10.79 -11.91 20.77
N SER A 321 11.90 -12.28 21.40
CA SER A 321 13.21 -12.39 20.74
C SER A 321 13.80 -13.77 21.03
N LEU A 322 14.39 -14.39 20.01
CA LEU A 322 15.05 -15.68 20.13
C LEU A 322 16.57 -15.51 19.95
N GLU A 323 17.32 -15.68 21.04
CA GLU A 323 18.78 -15.62 21.04
C GLU A 323 19.34 -17.01 21.37
N GLY A 324 19.81 -17.73 20.34
CA GLY A 324 20.24 -19.12 20.48
C GLY A 324 19.08 -20.04 20.87
N ASP A 325 19.11 -20.56 22.09
CA ASP A 325 18.08 -21.41 22.71
C ASP A 325 17.21 -20.67 23.74
N LYS A 326 17.37 -19.35 23.87
CA LYS A 326 16.66 -18.53 24.86
C LYS A 326 15.61 -17.67 24.19
N LEU A 327 14.36 -17.89 24.56
CA LEU A 327 13.25 -17.00 24.25
C LEU A 327 13.11 -15.94 25.33
N ARG A 328 13.04 -14.66 24.93
CA ARG A 328 12.88 -13.53 25.85
C ARG A 328 11.73 -12.63 25.41
N GLU A 329 11.13 -11.95 26.38
CA GLU A 329 10.20 -10.86 26.12
C GLU A 329 11.00 -9.58 25.86
N ALA A 330 10.82 -9.01 24.67
CA ALA A 330 11.49 -7.78 24.24
C ALA A 330 10.67 -6.51 24.55
N GLY A 331 9.42 -6.66 24.98
CA GLY A 331 8.54 -5.56 25.37
C GLY A 331 7.06 -5.86 25.12
N ALA A 332 6.17 -5.00 25.63
CA ALA A 332 4.73 -5.13 25.37
C ALA A 332 4.38 -4.77 23.92
N PHE A 333 3.41 -5.46 23.34
CA PHE A 333 2.74 -5.04 22.10
C PHE A 333 1.33 -4.58 22.45
N LEU A 334 1.04 -3.30 22.20
CA LEU A 334 -0.27 -2.71 22.47
C LEU A 334 -1.25 -3.16 21.39
N ALA A 335 -1.86 -4.31 21.62
CA ALA A 335 -2.82 -4.89 20.70
C ALA A 335 -4.20 -4.21 20.82
N PRO A 336 -4.91 -3.96 19.70
CA PRO A 336 -6.29 -3.49 19.76
C PRO A 336 -7.21 -4.47 20.51
N ARG A 337 -8.36 -3.97 20.97
CA ARG A 337 -9.34 -4.81 21.67
C ARG A 337 -9.79 -5.96 20.78
N GLY A 338 -9.84 -7.16 21.36
CA GLY A 338 -10.28 -8.37 20.65
C GLY A 338 -9.22 -8.94 19.70
N PHE A 339 -7.98 -8.43 19.73
CA PHE A 339 -6.86 -8.97 18.97
C PHE A 339 -6.64 -10.46 19.22
N ARG A 340 -6.48 -11.21 18.14
CA ARG A 340 -6.15 -12.62 18.16
C ARG A 340 -4.97 -12.91 17.26
N ILE A 341 -3.90 -13.43 17.87
CA ILE A 341 -2.63 -13.69 17.18
C ILE A 341 -2.73 -14.80 16.13
N ASP A 342 -3.72 -15.69 16.24
CA ASP A 342 -3.91 -16.85 15.37
C ASP A 342 -4.27 -16.49 13.91
N SER A 343 -4.92 -15.33 13.71
CA SER A 343 -5.25 -14.80 12.38
C SER A 343 -4.53 -13.49 12.05
N ALA A 344 -3.71 -12.97 12.96
CA ALA A 344 -3.12 -11.65 12.80
C ALA A 344 -1.97 -11.64 11.78
N PHE A 345 -1.95 -10.60 10.94
CA PHE A 345 -0.84 -10.32 10.03
C PHE A 345 -0.82 -8.84 9.64
N TYR A 346 0.32 -8.37 9.14
CA TYR A 346 0.45 -7.07 8.51
C TYR A 346 0.22 -7.20 7.00
N TYR A 347 -0.66 -6.36 6.48
CA TYR A 347 -0.75 -6.05 5.06
C TYR A 347 -0.32 -4.60 4.87
N LYS A 348 0.85 -4.38 4.27
CA LYS A 348 1.52 -3.07 4.26
C LYS A 348 1.69 -2.56 5.71
N ASN A 349 1.17 -1.38 6.02
CA ASN A 349 1.14 -0.79 7.37
C ASN A 349 -0.14 -1.13 8.17
N TYR A 350 -1.05 -1.93 7.61
CA TYR A 350 -2.31 -2.27 8.24
C TYR A 350 -2.21 -3.56 9.04
N LEU A 351 -2.62 -3.52 10.31
CA LEU A 351 -2.79 -4.70 11.14
C LEU A 351 -4.16 -5.32 10.84
N VAL A 352 -4.17 -6.57 10.38
CA VAL A 352 -5.37 -7.31 9.98
C VAL A 352 -5.51 -8.53 10.88
N PHE A 353 -6.70 -8.77 11.42
CA PHE A 353 -7.02 -9.99 12.18
C PHE A 353 -8.54 -10.21 12.24
N VAL A 354 -8.95 -11.44 12.55
CA VAL A 354 -10.35 -11.72 12.93
C VAL A 354 -10.45 -11.59 14.44
N ASP A 355 -11.37 -10.77 14.93
CA ASP A 355 -11.51 -10.49 16.36
C ASP A 355 -12.26 -11.60 17.13
N GLY A 356 -12.38 -11.45 18.45
CA GLY A 356 -13.13 -12.38 19.30
C GLY A 356 -14.63 -12.49 18.99
N SER A 357 -15.19 -11.60 18.19
CA SER A 357 -16.58 -11.67 17.72
C SER A 357 -16.72 -12.33 16.34
N GLY A 358 -15.59 -12.73 15.73
CA GLY A 358 -15.54 -13.33 14.41
C GLY A 358 -15.58 -12.32 13.26
N ARG A 359 -15.32 -11.03 13.51
CA ARG A 359 -15.28 -10.01 12.45
C ARG A 359 -13.85 -9.76 11.99
N LEU A 360 -13.66 -9.62 10.69
CA LEU A 360 -12.39 -9.16 10.13
C LEU A 360 -12.22 -7.67 10.45
N LYS A 361 -11.14 -7.33 11.14
CA LYS A 361 -10.77 -5.98 11.55
C LYS A 361 -9.49 -5.56 10.88
N VAL A 362 -9.40 -4.28 10.53
CA VAL A 362 -8.20 -3.67 9.97
C VAL A 362 -7.91 -2.35 10.68
N PHE A 363 -6.68 -2.22 11.14
CA PHE A 363 -6.20 -1.05 11.88
C PHE A 363 -5.02 -0.39 11.17
N GLU A 364 -5.02 0.94 11.15
CA GLU A 364 -3.85 1.76 10.82
C GLU A 364 -3.37 2.46 12.10
N GLY A 365 -2.28 1.98 12.68
CA GLY A 365 -1.91 2.35 14.05
C GLY A 365 -3.00 1.90 15.03
N ASP A 366 -3.53 2.85 15.81
CA ASP A 366 -4.59 2.59 16.80
C ASP A 366 -6.01 2.78 16.24
N SER A 367 -6.13 3.26 14.99
CA SER A 367 -7.42 3.58 14.37
C SER A 367 -7.97 2.38 13.61
N GLU A 368 -9.19 1.94 13.96
CA GLU A 368 -9.95 0.98 13.15
C GLU A 368 -10.38 1.65 11.85
N VAL A 369 -9.88 1.18 10.71
CA VAL A 369 -10.18 1.72 9.38
C VAL A 369 -11.17 0.85 8.59
N TYR A 370 -11.37 -0.40 9.01
CA TYR A 370 -12.35 -1.31 8.42
C TYR A 370 -12.79 -2.40 9.40
N SER A 371 -14.06 -2.78 9.31
CA SER A 371 -14.66 -3.94 9.98
C SER A 371 -15.61 -4.64 9.02
N SER A 372 -15.53 -5.97 8.93
CA SER A 372 -16.51 -6.72 8.14
C SER A 372 -17.90 -6.68 8.80
N GLU A 373 -18.94 -6.69 7.96
CA GLU A 373 -20.33 -6.83 8.40
C GLU A 373 -20.66 -8.29 8.74
N VAL A 374 -20.03 -9.23 8.03
CA VAL A 374 -20.24 -10.67 8.17
C VAL A 374 -19.15 -11.33 9.00
N GLY A 375 -19.52 -12.42 9.67
CA GLY A 375 -18.61 -13.25 10.46
C GLY A 375 -17.74 -14.18 9.61
N PHE A 376 -16.63 -14.58 10.20
CA PHE A 376 -15.68 -15.58 9.75
C PHE A 376 -15.76 -16.71 10.81
N ASP A 377 -16.23 -17.91 10.46
CA ASP A 377 -16.62 -18.92 11.48
C ASP A 377 -15.46 -19.79 12.01
N GLY A 378 -14.21 -19.42 11.74
CA GLY A 378 -13.03 -20.12 12.27
C GLY A 378 -12.56 -21.29 11.40
N SER A 379 -11.99 -22.32 12.02
CA SER A 379 -11.41 -23.48 11.34
C SER A 379 -11.61 -24.77 12.17
N TYR A 380 -11.01 -25.88 11.75
CA TYR A 380 -11.03 -27.11 12.55
C TYR A 380 -10.01 -27.12 13.69
N ALA A 381 -9.14 -26.11 13.77
CA ALA A 381 -8.31 -25.86 14.93
C ALA A 381 -9.20 -25.42 16.11
N SER A 382 -9.37 -26.28 17.11
CA SER A 382 -10.19 -25.95 18.28
C SER A 382 -9.73 -26.69 19.53
N VAL A 383 -9.98 -26.10 20.70
CA VAL A 383 -9.67 -26.68 22.01
C VAL A 383 -10.94 -26.80 22.83
N GLU A 384 -11.14 -27.95 23.48
CA GLU A 384 -12.28 -28.18 24.35
C GLU A 384 -12.24 -27.25 25.58
N LEU A 385 -13.39 -26.65 25.92
CA LEU A 385 -13.49 -25.79 27.09
C LEU A 385 -13.67 -26.65 28.34
N THR A 386 -12.93 -26.30 29.40
CA THR A 386 -12.92 -27.06 30.67
C THR A 386 -14.21 -26.89 31.50
N ILE A 387 -15.16 -26.06 31.05
CA ILE A 387 -16.42 -25.78 31.74
C ILE A 387 -17.52 -26.60 31.07
N GLU A 388 -18.15 -27.51 31.82
CA GLU A 388 -19.26 -28.34 31.34
C GLU A 388 -20.34 -27.49 30.64
N GLY A 389 -20.71 -27.90 29.43
CA GLY A 389 -21.76 -27.24 28.63
C GLY A 389 -21.30 -26.04 27.79
N ARG A 390 -20.02 -25.64 27.82
CA ARG A 390 -19.47 -24.72 26.82
C ARG A 390 -18.76 -25.51 25.72
N GLY A 391 -19.13 -25.28 24.46
CA GLY A 391 -18.53 -25.92 23.29
C GLY A 391 -17.04 -25.56 23.08
N ASN A 392 -16.47 -25.92 21.94
CA ASN A 392 -15.02 -25.73 21.71
C ASN A 392 -14.62 -24.26 21.47
N PHE A 393 -13.43 -23.89 21.95
CA PHE A 393 -12.77 -22.64 21.57
C PHE A 393 -12.14 -22.79 20.18
N VAL A 394 -12.66 -22.07 19.19
CA VAL A 394 -12.25 -22.16 17.79
C VAL A 394 -11.15 -21.14 17.45
N PHE A 395 -10.16 -21.57 16.66
CA PHE A 395 -9.07 -20.75 16.14
C PHE A 395 -9.28 -20.41 14.66
N TYR A 396 -8.77 -19.26 14.26
CA TYR A 396 -8.92 -18.76 12.90
C TYR A 396 -7.81 -19.24 11.97
N PRO A 397 -8.16 -19.54 10.70
CA PRO A 397 -7.18 -19.99 9.72
C PRO A 397 -6.24 -18.85 9.33
N LYS A 398 -5.01 -19.23 8.99
CA LYS A 398 -3.98 -18.26 8.59
C LYS A 398 -4.30 -17.65 7.23
N ALA A 399 -4.24 -16.33 7.16
CA ALA A 399 -4.33 -15.55 5.92
C ALA A 399 -2.96 -15.39 5.26
N GLY A 400 -2.96 -15.06 3.97
CA GLY A 400 -1.74 -14.89 3.18
C GLY A 400 -1.73 -13.56 2.44
N VAL A 401 -0.58 -12.86 2.46
CA VAL A 401 -0.31 -11.75 1.53
C VAL A 401 0.24 -12.33 0.24
N VAL A 402 -0.35 -11.96 -0.88
CA VAL A 402 -0.01 -12.48 -2.20
C VAL A 402 0.40 -11.35 -3.14
N ASN A 403 1.35 -11.65 -4.01
CA ASN A 403 1.69 -10.79 -5.15
C ASN A 403 1.23 -11.50 -6.43
N VAL A 404 0.21 -10.95 -7.07
CA VAL A 404 -0.34 -11.50 -8.31
C VAL A 404 -0.44 -10.37 -9.31
N LEU A 405 0.14 -10.55 -10.51
CA LEU A 405 0.11 -9.55 -11.59
C LEU A 405 0.66 -8.18 -11.16
N ASN A 406 1.70 -8.16 -10.31
CA ASN A 406 2.29 -6.97 -9.67
C ASN A 406 1.38 -6.25 -8.67
N PHE A 407 0.24 -6.83 -8.31
CA PHE A 407 -0.61 -6.34 -7.24
C PHE A 407 -0.36 -7.11 -5.96
N ASN A 408 -0.03 -6.38 -4.89
CA ASN A 408 0.01 -6.93 -3.54
C ASN A 408 -1.36 -6.78 -2.89
N PHE A 409 -1.91 -7.87 -2.37
CA PHE A 409 -3.16 -7.88 -1.62
C PHE A 409 -3.17 -9.03 -0.62
N ALA A 410 -4.12 -9.03 0.32
CA ALA A 410 -4.28 -10.13 1.25
C ALA A 410 -5.47 -11.01 0.88
N LEU A 411 -5.31 -12.31 1.09
CA LEU A 411 -6.37 -13.31 0.99
C LEU A 411 -6.67 -13.83 2.39
N VAL A 412 -7.86 -13.49 2.88
CA VAL A 412 -8.36 -13.87 4.19
C VAL A 412 -9.37 -15.01 4.02
N PRO A 413 -9.14 -16.19 4.64
CA PRO A 413 -10.09 -17.28 4.56
C PRO A 413 -11.34 -16.98 5.37
N LYS A 414 -12.51 -17.13 4.75
CA LYS A 414 -13.82 -17.02 5.38
C LYS A 414 -14.54 -18.36 5.29
N ASN A 415 -14.59 -19.07 6.41
CA ASN A 415 -15.37 -20.31 6.50
C ASN A 415 -16.79 -20.02 7.00
N THR A 416 -17.74 -20.85 6.59
CA THR A 416 -19.14 -20.85 7.06
C THR A 416 -19.43 -22.17 7.76
N ALA A 417 -19.86 -22.11 9.02
CA ALA A 417 -20.29 -23.27 9.79
C ALA A 417 -21.65 -23.79 9.27
N GLY A 418 -21.81 -25.10 9.22
CA GLY A 418 -23.06 -25.74 8.79
C GLY A 418 -24.16 -25.69 9.87
N SER A 419 -25.40 -25.39 9.46
CA SER A 419 -26.55 -25.21 10.36
C SER A 419 -27.04 -26.49 11.06
N VAL A 420 -26.62 -27.67 10.61
CA VAL A 420 -27.35 -28.95 10.83
C VAL A 420 -26.85 -29.77 12.05
N LEU A 421 -25.75 -29.40 12.71
CA LEU A 421 -25.14 -30.25 13.77
C LEU A 421 -24.83 -29.56 15.10
N LYS A 422 -25.52 -28.45 15.42
CA LYS A 422 -25.53 -27.88 16.79
C LYS A 422 -26.10 -28.81 17.87
N PHE A 423 -26.62 -29.99 17.50
CA PHE A 423 -27.23 -30.96 18.40
C PHE A 423 -26.25 -32.06 18.88
N LEU A 424 -25.06 -32.19 18.29
CA LEU A 424 -24.09 -33.27 18.58
C LEU A 424 -22.68 -32.76 18.93
N ASP A 425 -22.49 -31.45 19.19
CA ASP A 425 -21.18 -30.81 19.47
C ASP A 425 -20.08 -31.05 18.41
N VAL A 426 -20.45 -31.51 17.20
CA VAL A 426 -19.50 -31.69 16.09
C VAL A 426 -19.48 -30.44 15.22
N LEU A 427 -18.43 -29.63 15.35
CA LEU A 427 -18.15 -28.51 14.45
C LEU A 427 -17.96 -29.03 13.03
N LYS A 428 -18.80 -28.58 12.08
CA LYS A 428 -18.63 -28.83 10.64
C LYS A 428 -18.81 -27.54 9.85
N PHE A 429 -18.02 -27.40 8.80
CA PHE A 429 -18.12 -26.28 7.88
C PHE A 429 -18.77 -26.74 6.59
N SER A 430 -19.63 -25.88 6.03
CA SER A 430 -20.33 -26.13 4.77
C SER A 430 -19.61 -25.53 3.57
N ARG A 431 -18.75 -24.52 3.80
CA ARG A 431 -18.08 -23.77 2.74
C ARG A 431 -16.86 -23.01 3.28
N GLY A 432 -15.83 -22.89 2.47
CA GLY A 432 -14.72 -21.97 2.63
C GLY A 432 -14.62 -21.04 1.42
N GLU A 433 -14.41 -19.76 1.66
CA GLU A 433 -14.28 -18.71 0.62
C GLU A 433 -13.02 -17.89 0.88
N LEU A 434 -12.43 -17.31 -0.17
CA LEU A 434 -11.35 -16.34 0.00
C LEU A 434 -11.89 -14.93 -0.14
N VAL A 435 -11.63 -14.10 0.88
CA VAL A 435 -11.90 -12.67 0.85
C VAL A 435 -10.61 -11.95 0.51
N MET A 436 -10.61 -11.22 -0.59
CA MET A 436 -9.53 -10.30 -0.95
C MET A 436 -9.68 -9.03 -0.13
N LEU A 437 -8.60 -8.64 0.54
CA LEU A 437 -8.47 -7.34 1.19
C LEU A 437 -7.46 -6.50 0.39
N GLY A 438 -7.87 -5.30 0.01
CA GLY A 438 -7.08 -4.36 -0.78
C GLY A 438 -7.16 -2.94 -0.25
N GLU A 439 -6.30 -2.08 -0.81
CA GLU A 439 -6.32 -0.64 -0.56
C GLU A 439 -6.75 0.05 -1.86
N GLN A 440 -7.84 0.82 -1.81
CA GLN A 440 -8.39 1.55 -2.96
C GLN A 440 -7.62 2.85 -3.17
N LYS A 441 -7.53 3.65 -2.10
CA LYS A 441 -6.74 4.88 -1.94
C LYS A 441 -6.15 4.84 -0.52
N LYS A 442 -5.13 5.64 -0.24
CA LYS A 442 -4.46 5.65 1.07
C LYS A 442 -5.49 5.66 2.22
N SER A 443 -5.38 4.68 3.12
CA SER A 443 -6.26 4.47 4.29
C SER A 443 -7.70 4.04 4.02
N LEU A 444 -8.08 3.79 2.76
CA LEU A 444 -9.39 3.25 2.39
C LEU A 444 -9.27 1.78 1.98
N ILE A 445 -9.67 0.92 2.92
CA ILE A 445 -9.62 -0.53 2.78
C ILE A 445 -10.95 -1.04 2.24
N PHE A 446 -10.86 -1.95 1.26
CA PHE A 446 -12.02 -2.69 0.78
C PHE A 446 -11.82 -4.18 0.94
N SER A 447 -12.93 -4.91 0.97
CA SER A 447 -12.95 -6.36 0.95
C SER A 447 -13.89 -6.86 -0.14
N LYS A 448 -13.51 -7.89 -0.90
CA LYS A 448 -14.42 -8.58 -1.83
C LYS A 448 -14.18 -10.08 -1.81
N THR A 449 -15.24 -10.88 -1.83
CA THR A 449 -15.10 -12.32 -2.06
C THR A 449 -14.54 -12.56 -3.46
N VAL A 450 -13.51 -13.39 -3.56
CA VAL A 450 -12.85 -13.67 -4.82
C VAL A 450 -13.68 -14.66 -5.62
N ARG A 451 -13.99 -14.33 -6.88
CA ARG A 451 -14.81 -15.19 -7.73
C ARG A 451 -14.10 -16.52 -8.01
N GLY A 452 -14.80 -17.63 -7.85
CA GLY A 452 -14.25 -18.98 -8.08
C GLY A 452 -13.39 -19.52 -6.93
N SER A 453 -13.33 -18.81 -5.80
CA SER A 453 -12.61 -19.23 -4.59
C SER A 453 -13.45 -20.03 -3.60
N GLU A 454 -14.57 -20.60 -4.04
CA GLU A 454 -15.46 -21.39 -3.19
C GLU A 454 -14.96 -22.83 -3.11
N PHE A 455 -14.69 -23.28 -1.89
CA PHE A 455 -14.37 -24.66 -1.56
C PHE A 455 -15.53 -25.26 -0.78
N VAL A 456 -15.85 -26.52 -1.06
CA VAL A 456 -16.85 -27.29 -0.29
C VAL A 456 -16.34 -27.61 1.12
N GLU A 457 -15.06 -27.35 1.38
CA GLU A 457 -14.33 -27.66 2.59
C GLU A 457 -13.92 -26.38 3.34
N ALA A 458 -13.61 -26.49 4.62
CA ALA A 458 -13.07 -25.37 5.38
C ALA A 458 -11.63 -25.10 4.96
N ILE A 459 -11.31 -23.85 4.66
CA ILE A 459 -9.94 -23.41 4.44
C ILE A 459 -9.22 -23.37 5.79
N GLN A 460 -8.09 -24.05 5.90
CA GLN A 460 -7.25 -24.09 7.10
C GLN A 460 -6.10 -23.09 7.03
N SER A 461 -5.57 -22.81 5.84
CA SER A 461 -4.51 -21.81 5.63
C SER A 461 -4.41 -21.38 4.17
N VAL A 462 -3.98 -20.14 3.95
CA VAL A 462 -3.52 -19.60 2.66
C VAL A 462 -2.05 -19.24 2.81
N VAL A 463 -1.22 -19.75 1.91
CA VAL A 463 0.23 -19.53 1.94
C VAL A 463 0.73 -19.10 0.57
N SER A 464 1.77 -18.28 0.53
CA SER A 464 2.43 -17.84 -0.69
C SER A 464 3.92 -18.10 -0.62
N THR A 465 4.50 -18.46 -1.75
CA THR A 465 5.95 -18.59 -1.93
C THR A 465 6.53 -17.28 -2.49
N ARG A 466 7.84 -17.10 -2.33
CA ARG A 466 8.64 -16.01 -2.90
C ARG A 466 8.60 -15.98 -4.43
N ASP A 467 8.42 -17.12 -5.10
CA ASP A 467 8.24 -17.20 -6.55
C ASP A 467 6.79 -16.91 -7.01
N GLY A 468 5.89 -16.57 -6.07
CA GLY A 468 4.55 -16.09 -6.37
C GLY A 468 3.47 -17.16 -6.49
N LYS A 469 3.79 -18.43 -6.21
CA LYS A 469 2.75 -19.47 -6.11
C LYS A 469 1.94 -19.24 -4.85
N VAL A 470 0.64 -19.49 -4.95
CA VAL A 470 -0.29 -19.38 -3.83
C VAL A 470 -0.96 -20.71 -3.64
N PHE A 471 -0.95 -21.21 -2.41
CA PHE A 471 -1.59 -22.46 -2.05
C PHE A 471 -2.70 -22.23 -1.03
N VAL A 472 -3.75 -23.04 -1.17
CA VAL A 472 -4.83 -23.16 -0.20
C VAL A 472 -4.84 -24.57 0.32
N ILE A 473 -4.87 -24.68 1.64
CA ILE A 473 -5.02 -25.97 2.33
C ILE A 473 -6.41 -26.02 2.92
N THR A 474 -7.15 -27.06 2.58
CA THR A 474 -8.50 -27.30 3.05
C THR A 474 -8.56 -28.49 4.00
N GLY A 475 -9.65 -28.55 4.75
CA GLY A 475 -9.95 -29.65 5.66
C GLY A 475 -11.43 -30.00 5.63
N ARG A 476 -11.72 -31.29 5.78
CA ARG A 476 -13.07 -31.84 5.93
C ARG A 476 -13.10 -32.86 7.04
N VAL A 477 -14.07 -32.71 7.94
CA VAL A 477 -14.36 -33.69 8.99
C VAL A 477 -15.54 -34.57 8.58
N GLY A 478 -15.33 -35.89 8.63
CA GLY A 478 -16.37 -36.87 8.35
C GLY A 478 -17.28 -37.12 9.55
N THR A 479 -18.01 -38.24 9.55
CA THR A 479 -18.78 -38.69 10.72
C THR A 479 -17.90 -39.47 11.70
N ILE A 480 -16.82 -40.07 11.21
CA ILE A 480 -15.81 -40.78 12.00
C ILE A 480 -14.40 -40.29 11.65
N PRO A 481 -13.42 -40.33 12.58
CA PRO A 481 -12.10 -39.73 12.39
C PRO A 481 -11.33 -40.20 11.15
N VAL A 482 -11.47 -41.47 10.74
CA VAL A 482 -10.81 -42.04 9.55
C VAL A 482 -11.26 -41.38 8.24
N GLN A 483 -12.42 -40.71 8.25
CA GLN A 483 -12.93 -39.97 7.10
C GLN A 483 -12.38 -38.54 7.03
N ASN A 484 -11.63 -38.09 8.03
CA ASN A 484 -11.05 -36.76 8.05
C ASN A 484 -9.96 -36.65 6.99
N LYS A 485 -10.07 -35.63 6.14
CA LYS A 485 -9.18 -35.42 5.01
C LYS A 485 -8.81 -33.95 4.91
N GLY A 486 -7.71 -33.69 4.22
CA GLY A 486 -7.35 -32.36 3.76
C GLY A 486 -6.76 -32.44 2.37
N GLU A 487 -6.86 -31.33 1.66
CA GLU A 487 -6.43 -31.23 0.27
C GLU A 487 -5.59 -29.97 0.11
N LEU A 488 -4.59 -30.06 -0.77
CA LEU A 488 -3.76 -28.94 -1.18
C LEU A 488 -4.15 -28.52 -2.59
N TYR A 489 -4.44 -27.24 -2.75
CA TYR A 489 -4.73 -26.60 -4.02
C TYR A 489 -3.69 -25.51 -4.31
N GLU A 490 -3.24 -25.43 -5.54
CA GLU A 490 -2.51 -24.27 -6.07
C GLU A 490 -3.53 -23.32 -6.73
N LEU A 491 -3.48 -22.03 -6.41
CA LEU A 491 -4.39 -21.05 -7.00
C LEU A 491 -3.84 -20.50 -8.30
N GLU A 492 -4.62 -20.63 -9.37
CA GLU A 492 -4.41 -19.92 -10.62
C GLU A 492 -5.30 -18.68 -10.67
N PHE A 493 -4.69 -17.51 -10.90
CA PHE A 493 -5.40 -16.24 -11.02
C PHE A 493 -5.52 -15.84 -12.48
N ARG A 494 -6.71 -15.42 -12.89
CA ARG A 494 -6.98 -14.87 -14.23
C ARG A 494 -7.69 -13.53 -14.11
N LEU A 495 -7.20 -12.56 -14.85
CA LEU A 495 -7.94 -11.32 -15.13
C LEU A 495 -9.10 -11.65 -16.08
N LEU A 496 -10.28 -11.16 -15.74
CA LEU A 496 -11.48 -11.23 -16.58
C LEU A 496 -11.65 -10.00 -17.46
#